data_AF-A0A0F9D1Z5-F1
#
_entry.id   AF-A0A0F9D1Z5-F1
#
_cell.length_a   1.000
_cell.length_b   1.000
_cell.length_c   1.000
_cell.angle_alpha   90.00
_cell.angle_beta   90.00
_cell.angle_gamma   90.00
#
_symmetry.space_group_name_H-M   'P 1'
#
loop_
_entity.id
_entity.type
_entity.pdbx_description
1 polymer ?
#
loop_
_entity_poly.entity_id
_entity_poly.type
_entity_poly.pdbx_seq_one_letter_code
_entity_poly.pdbx_strand_id
1 'polypeptide(L)'
;MKIKDHDKTPGYIYIFKSDYVFKIGMSNNPKKRFEIIRQTNPTLISIAEYKTEYKVECEKGLHRLFKDKRFRGEWFELTKEDLWRIEPFVRNDEWQHQAFVKDKVKTSSDMEKFTLSLPEVYTDKLAKLAQTEDRSRNSLIRRIIKEYLEDQKNLDK
;
A
#
# COMPACT_ATOMS: atom_id res chain seq x y z
N MET A 1 25.11 -10.32 -5.47
CA MET A 1 24.63 -8.92 -5.37
C MET A 1 24.07 -8.74 -3.97
N LYS A 2 24.71 -7.94 -3.10
CA LYS A 2 24.30 -7.80 -1.69
C LYS A 2 22.91 -7.17 -1.62
N ILE A 3 21.96 -7.87 -1.01
CA ILE A 3 20.69 -7.29 -0.54
C ILE A 3 21.12 -6.13 0.37
N LYS A 4 20.72 -4.89 0.06
CA LYS A 4 21.02 -3.77 0.95
C LYS A 4 20.29 -4.05 2.26
N ASP A 5 21.05 -4.18 3.34
CA ASP A 5 20.49 -4.20 4.69
C ASP A 5 19.64 -2.94 4.84
N HIS A 6 18.34 -3.14 5.06
CA HIS A 6 17.45 -2.04 5.37
C HIS A 6 17.87 -1.45 6.70
N ASP A 7 18.01 -0.13 6.76
CA ASP A 7 18.48 0.52 7.98
C ASP A 7 17.34 0.48 9.00
N LYS A 8 17.43 -0.46 9.95
CA LYS A 8 16.49 -0.59 11.06
C LYS A 8 16.45 0.75 11.80
N THR A 9 15.36 1.47 11.57
CA THR A 9 15.11 2.76 12.16
C THR A 9 13.83 2.68 13.00
N PRO A 10 13.92 2.31 14.28
CA PRO A 10 12.76 2.14 15.12
C PRO A 10 12.01 3.44 15.38
N GLY A 11 10.70 3.34 15.57
CA GLY A 11 9.84 4.44 16.00
C GLY A 11 8.38 4.15 15.67
N TYR A 12 7.66 5.19 15.27
CA TYR A 12 6.22 5.12 15.07
C TYR A 12 5.81 5.69 13.72
N ILE A 13 4.83 5.07 13.10
CA ILE A 13 3.96 5.69 12.09
C ILE A 13 2.75 6.27 12.82
N TYR A 14 2.39 7.50 12.53
CA TYR A 14 1.19 8.15 13.04
C TYR A 14 0.24 8.54 11.92
N ILE A 15 -1.05 8.45 12.22
CA ILE A 15 -2.14 8.95 11.38
C ILE A 15 -2.84 10.06 12.14
N PHE A 16 -2.73 11.28 11.64
CA PHE A 16 -3.53 12.41 12.15
C PHE A 16 -4.60 12.76 11.13
N LYS A 17 -5.70 13.34 11.57
CA LYS A 17 -6.78 13.83 10.69
C LYS A 17 -7.01 15.30 10.95
N SER A 18 -7.30 16.04 9.89
CA SER A 18 -7.79 17.42 9.94
C SER A 18 -8.85 17.52 8.87
N ASP A 19 -10.05 17.93 9.28
CA ASP A 19 -11.23 17.99 8.43
C ASP A 19 -11.47 16.66 7.70
N TYR A 20 -11.32 16.61 6.38
CA TYR A 20 -11.56 15.42 5.54
C TYR A 20 -10.28 14.69 5.11
N VAL A 21 -9.10 15.20 5.49
CA VAL A 21 -7.81 14.67 5.06
C VAL A 21 -7.02 14.06 6.22
N PHE A 22 -6.17 13.10 5.87
CA PHE A 22 -5.36 12.34 6.80
C PHE A 22 -3.88 12.55 6.52
N LYS A 23 -3.11 12.83 7.56
CA LYS A 23 -1.66 12.91 7.51
C LYS A 23 -1.07 11.56 7.88
N ILE A 24 -0.24 11.00 7.01
CA ILE A 24 0.59 9.82 7.30
C ILE A 24 2.02 10.32 7.51
N GLY A 25 2.60 10.10 8.69
CA GLY A 25 4.00 10.45 8.93
C GLY A 25 4.67 9.57 9.97
N MET A 26 5.97 9.77 10.18
CA MET A 26 6.75 9.05 11.17
C MET A 26 7.31 9.95 12.28
N SER A 27 7.48 9.41 13.48
CA SER A 27 8.13 10.10 14.61
C SER A 27 8.69 9.13 15.64
N ASN A 28 9.69 9.57 16.42
CA ASN A 28 10.07 8.89 17.66
C ASN A 28 9.10 9.18 18.80
N ASN A 29 8.39 10.32 18.73
CA ASN A 29 7.43 10.75 19.72
C ASN A 29 6.21 11.37 19.00
N PRO A 30 5.22 10.55 18.61
CA PRO A 30 4.00 11.02 17.96
C PRO A 30 3.25 12.08 18.76
N LYS A 31 3.18 11.93 20.10
CA LYS A 31 2.51 12.90 20.99
C LYS A 31 3.12 14.30 20.89
N LYS A 32 4.45 14.42 21.00
CA LYS A 32 5.14 15.70 20.84
C LYS A 32 4.93 16.28 19.43
N ARG A 33 4.94 15.41 18.41
CA ARG A 33 4.70 15.82 17.02
C ARG A 33 3.26 16.31 16.81
N PHE A 34 2.28 15.67 17.43
CA PHE A 34 0.88 16.05 17.42
C PHE A 34 0.70 17.45 17.99
N GLU A 35 1.22 17.74 19.18
CA GLU A 35 1.11 19.06 19.81
C GLU A 35 1.72 20.17 18.96
N ILE A 36 2.89 19.94 18.37
CA ILE A 36 3.54 20.91 17.48
C ILE A 36 2.66 21.22 16.25
N ILE A 37 2.10 20.20 15.60
CA ILE A 37 1.28 20.42 14.41
C ILE A 37 -0.04 21.10 14.81
N ARG A 38 -0.64 20.68 15.92
CA ARG A 38 -1.90 21.20 16.44
C ARG A 38 -1.86 22.71 16.73
N GLN A 39 -0.70 23.25 17.15
CA GLN A 39 -0.52 24.70 17.31
C GLN A 39 -0.84 25.50 16.04
N THR A 40 -0.57 24.90 14.87
CA THR A 40 -0.84 25.52 13.55
C THR A 40 -2.07 24.94 12.85
N ASN A 41 -2.66 23.88 13.40
CA ASN A 41 -3.84 23.20 12.87
C ASN A 41 -4.79 22.82 14.03
N PRO A 42 -5.70 23.72 14.43
CA PRO A 42 -6.58 23.50 15.57
C PRO A 42 -7.56 22.33 15.41
N THR A 43 -7.90 21.94 14.18
CA THR A 43 -8.83 20.82 13.89
C THR A 43 -8.14 19.45 13.86
N LEU A 44 -6.84 19.41 14.15
CA LEU A 44 -6.05 18.19 14.16
C LEU A 44 -6.49 17.23 15.28
N ILE A 45 -6.77 15.99 14.91
CA ILE A 45 -7.03 14.89 15.84
C ILE A 45 -6.10 13.70 15.55
N SER A 46 -5.68 12.99 16.61
CA SER A 46 -4.89 11.76 16.47
C SER A 46 -5.83 10.58 16.21
N ILE A 47 -5.58 9.84 15.13
CA ILE A 47 -6.40 8.68 14.73
C ILE A 47 -5.73 7.38 15.15
N ALA A 48 -4.43 7.22 14.88
CA ALA A 48 -3.71 5.99 15.17
C ALA A 48 -2.20 6.22 15.27
N GLU A 49 -1.54 5.33 16.01
CA GLU A 49 -0.08 5.26 16.16
C GLU A 49 0.35 3.78 16.13
N TYR A 50 1.33 3.46 15.28
CA TYR A 50 1.82 2.10 15.08
C TYR A 50 3.32 2.06 15.28
N LYS A 51 3.79 1.22 16.22
CA LYS A 51 5.22 1.01 16.45
C LYS A 51 5.80 0.11 15.35
N THR A 52 7.00 0.43 14.86
CA THR A 52 7.73 -0.36 13.87
C THR A 52 9.23 -0.18 14.03
N GLU A 53 10.00 -1.20 13.64
CA GLU A 53 11.46 -1.15 13.56
C GLU A 53 11.96 -0.51 12.25
N TYR A 54 11.06 -0.21 11.31
CA TYR A 54 11.36 0.29 9.96
C TYR A 54 10.51 1.52 9.63
N LYS A 55 10.50 2.54 10.49
CA LYS A 55 9.56 3.67 10.36
C LYS A 55 9.75 4.45 9.05
N VAL A 56 10.99 4.56 8.56
CA VAL A 56 11.32 5.31 7.33
C VAL A 56 10.78 4.58 6.11
N GLU A 57 10.98 3.28 6.04
CA GLU A 57 10.54 2.44 4.94
C GLU A 57 9.02 2.24 4.96
N CYS A 58 8.42 2.07 6.14
CA CYS A 58 6.97 2.03 6.33
C CYS A 58 6.30 3.30 5.80
N GLU A 59 6.79 4.49 6.20
CA GLU A 59 6.23 5.77 5.77
C GLU A 59 6.30 5.90 4.24
N LYS A 60 7.48 5.69 3.65
CA LYS A 60 7.66 5.72 2.19
C LYS A 60 6.76 4.71 1.49
N GLY A 61 6.61 3.52 2.07
CA GLY A 61 5.72 2.47 1.61
C GLY A 61 4.26 2.92 1.56
N LEU A 62 3.74 3.47 2.65
CA LEU A 62 2.38 3.99 2.75
C LEU A 62 2.16 5.18 1.81
N HIS A 63 3.12 6.10 1.72
CA HIS A 63 3.06 7.24 0.80
C HIS A 63 3.01 6.82 -0.67
N ARG A 64 3.66 5.71 -1.03
CA ARG A 64 3.55 5.08 -2.36
C ARG A 64 2.23 4.34 -2.51
N LEU A 65 1.77 3.63 -1.48
CA LEU A 65 0.52 2.88 -1.48
C LEU A 65 -0.69 3.78 -1.74
N PHE A 66 -0.70 4.98 -1.15
CA PHE A 66 -1.77 5.96 -1.27
C PHE A 66 -1.40 7.16 -2.15
N LYS A 67 -0.42 7.01 -3.04
CA LYS A 67 0.05 8.10 -3.91
C LYS A 67 -1.10 8.75 -4.70
N ASP A 68 -2.01 7.93 -5.23
CA ASP A 68 -3.13 8.40 -6.05
C ASP A 68 -4.22 9.12 -5.24
N LYS A 69 -4.14 9.05 -3.90
CA LYS A 69 -5.03 9.72 -2.94
C LYS A 69 -4.33 10.90 -2.25
N ARG A 70 -3.17 11.32 -2.74
CA ARG A 70 -2.39 12.42 -2.13
C ARG A 70 -3.07 13.75 -2.42
N PHE A 71 -3.53 14.41 -1.36
CA PHE A 71 -4.08 15.75 -1.42
C PHE A 71 -2.96 16.80 -1.53
N ARG A 72 -2.06 16.86 -0.54
CA ARG A 72 -0.93 17.80 -0.53
C ARG A 72 0.18 17.34 0.41
N GLY A 73 1.40 17.20 -0.11
CA GLY A 73 2.55 16.77 0.68
C GLY A 73 2.32 15.39 1.30
N GLU A 74 2.21 15.35 2.64
CA GLU A 74 1.95 14.14 3.44
C GLU A 74 0.48 13.97 3.83
N TRP A 75 -0.42 14.76 3.24
CA TRP A 75 -1.87 14.70 3.46
C TRP A 75 -2.57 13.94 2.33
N PHE A 76 -3.53 13.10 2.68
CA PHE A 76 -4.19 12.13 1.82
C PHE A 76 -5.71 12.12 2.05
N GLU A 77 -6.48 11.91 0.99
CA GLU A 77 -7.93 11.68 1.02
C GLU A 77 -8.20 10.17 1.19
N LEU A 78 -8.17 9.70 2.44
CA LEU A 78 -8.34 8.28 2.77
C LEU A 78 -9.79 7.94 3.12
N THR A 79 -10.24 6.77 2.67
CA THR A 79 -11.51 6.18 3.11
C THR A 79 -11.30 5.33 4.36
N LYS A 80 -12.41 4.87 4.97
CA LYS A 80 -12.36 3.98 6.12
C LYS A 80 -11.63 2.67 5.80
N GLU A 81 -11.83 2.15 4.59
CA GLU A 81 -11.21 0.93 4.08
C GLU A 81 -9.70 1.11 3.88
N ASP A 82 -9.26 2.31 3.48
CA ASP A 82 -7.83 2.60 3.39
C ASP A 82 -7.15 2.58 4.76
N LEU A 83 -7.80 3.16 5.79
CA LEU A 83 -7.28 3.19 7.16
C LEU A 83 -7.06 1.77 7.70
N TRP A 84 -7.97 0.83 7.41
CA TRP A 84 -7.82 -0.58 7.79
C TRP A 84 -6.63 -1.27 7.13
N ARG A 85 -6.10 -0.73 6.04
CA ARG A 85 -4.91 -1.30 5.36
C ARG A 85 -3.60 -0.82 5.97
N ILE A 86 -3.62 0.21 6.81
CA ILE A 86 -2.39 0.82 7.36
C ILE A 86 -1.76 -0.08 8.40
N GLU A 87 -2.53 -0.56 9.39
CA GLU A 87 -1.96 -1.40 10.46
C GLU A 87 -1.33 -2.70 9.92
N PRO A 88 -2.01 -3.49 9.06
CA PRO A 88 -1.40 -4.68 8.46
C PRO A 88 -0.17 -4.33 7.63
N PHE A 89 -0.18 -3.17 6.95
CA PHE A 89 0.99 -2.70 6.23
C PHE A 89 2.15 -2.39 7.17
N VAL A 90 1.95 -1.70 8.29
CA VAL A 90 3.06 -1.37 9.21
C VAL A 90 3.60 -2.61 9.93
N ARG A 91 2.72 -3.57 10.26
CA ARG A 91 3.08 -4.76 11.04
C ARG A 91 3.67 -5.91 10.24
N ASN A 92 3.32 -6.06 8.98
CA ASN A 92 3.75 -7.23 8.21
C ASN A 92 5.10 -6.95 7.53
N ASP A 93 6.21 -7.53 7.97
CA ASP A 93 7.52 -7.32 7.33
C ASP A 93 7.59 -7.77 5.85
N GLU A 94 6.59 -8.49 5.33
CA GLU A 94 6.57 -8.96 3.93
C GLU A 94 6.43 -7.84 2.88
N TRP A 95 6.00 -6.62 3.25
CA TRP A 95 6.02 -5.48 2.30
C TRP A 95 7.44 -5.06 1.89
N GLN A 96 8.48 -5.56 2.58
CA GLN A 96 9.87 -5.41 2.16
C GLN A 96 10.10 -5.96 0.75
N HIS A 97 9.34 -6.95 0.31
CA HIS A 97 9.45 -7.49 -1.05
C HIS A 97 8.74 -6.61 -2.10
N GLN A 98 7.56 -6.05 -1.80
CA GLN A 98 6.76 -5.33 -2.80
C GLN A 98 7.19 -3.87 -3.02
N ALA A 99 7.71 -3.20 -1.98
CA ALA A 99 8.24 -1.84 -2.10
C ALA A 99 9.54 -1.78 -2.92
N PHE A 100 10.35 -2.83 -2.84
CA PHE A 100 11.63 -2.97 -3.58
C PHE A 100 11.42 -3.37 -5.03
N VAL A 101 10.40 -4.18 -5.31
CA VAL A 101 10.03 -4.54 -6.68
C VAL A 101 9.53 -3.32 -7.44
N LYS A 102 8.75 -2.40 -6.83
CA LYS A 102 8.23 -1.23 -7.55
C LYS A 102 9.27 -0.14 -7.87
N ASP A 103 10.26 0.08 -7.03
CA ASP A 103 11.32 1.08 -7.33
C ASP A 103 12.35 0.57 -8.36
N LYS A 104 12.42 -0.75 -8.61
CA LYS A 104 13.15 -1.32 -9.76
C LYS A 104 12.29 -1.48 -11.02
N VAL A 105 10.96 -1.53 -10.92
CA VAL A 105 10.06 -1.58 -12.09
C VAL A 105 9.79 -0.16 -12.59
N LYS A 106 10.87 0.53 -12.97
CA LYS A 106 10.87 1.70 -13.87
C LYS A 106 12.17 1.73 -14.69
N THR A 107 12.49 0.62 -15.34
CA THR A 107 13.06 0.64 -16.68
C THR A 107 12.24 -0.31 -17.54
N SER A 108 11.74 0.21 -18.66
CA SER A 108 10.90 -0.46 -19.63
C SER A 108 11.65 -1.53 -20.46
N SER A 109 12.76 -2.06 -19.96
CA SER A 109 13.63 -2.99 -20.71
C SER A 109 13.47 -4.46 -20.32
N ASP A 110 13.03 -4.78 -19.09
CA ASP A 110 13.09 -6.17 -18.57
C ASP A 110 11.77 -6.63 -17.95
N MET A 111 10.64 -6.20 -18.52
CA MET A 111 9.39 -6.95 -18.31
C MET A 111 9.48 -8.22 -19.15
N GLU A 112 9.99 -9.31 -18.58
CA GLU A 112 9.74 -10.62 -19.18
C GLU A 112 8.22 -10.78 -19.32
N LYS A 113 7.76 -10.78 -20.58
CA LYS A 113 6.36 -10.98 -20.92
C LYS A 113 6.03 -12.44 -20.59
N PHE A 114 5.59 -12.69 -19.37
CA PHE A 114 5.01 -13.98 -19.03
C PHE A 114 3.66 -14.10 -19.70
N THR A 115 3.60 -14.95 -20.72
CA THR A 115 2.35 -15.33 -21.37
C THR A 115 1.75 -16.46 -20.54
N LEU A 116 0.76 -16.13 -19.73
CA LEU A 116 0.02 -17.14 -18.98
C LEU A 116 -1.10 -17.66 -19.87
N SER A 117 -1.05 -18.95 -20.23
CA SER A 117 -2.15 -19.62 -20.92
C SER A 117 -3.25 -19.90 -19.90
N LEU A 118 -4.24 -19.00 -19.82
CA LEU A 118 -5.40 -19.18 -18.96
C LEU A 118 -6.39 -20.17 -19.60
N PRO A 119 -6.98 -21.10 -18.83
CA PRO A 119 -8.11 -21.89 -19.30
C PRO A 119 -9.28 -21.01 -19.73
N GLU A 120 -10.06 -21.47 -20.71
CA GLU A 120 -11.15 -20.73 -21.37
C GLU A 120 -12.21 -20.17 -20.40
N VAL A 121 -12.43 -20.86 -19.27
CA VAL A 121 -13.33 -20.41 -18.19
C VAL A 121 -12.92 -19.04 -17.63
N TYR A 122 -11.63 -18.72 -17.61
CA TYR A 122 -11.12 -17.45 -17.08
C TYR A 122 -11.09 -16.34 -18.13
N THR A 123 -11.02 -16.67 -19.43
CA THR A 123 -11.13 -15.68 -20.51
C THR A 123 -12.54 -15.11 -20.59
N ASP A 124 -13.56 -15.95 -20.39
CA ASP A 124 -14.96 -15.50 -20.35
C ASP A 124 -15.27 -14.64 -19.12
N LYS A 125 -14.67 -14.98 -17.98
CA LYS A 125 -14.75 -14.15 -16.76
C LYS A 125 -14.10 -12.79 -16.98
N LEU A 126 -12.95 -12.71 -17.64
CA LEU A 126 -12.31 -11.44 -18.00
C LEU A 126 -13.22 -10.59 -18.89
N ALA A 127 -13.86 -11.19 -19.90
CA ALA A 127 -14.76 -10.50 -20.81
C ALA A 127 -16.02 -9.96 -20.11
N LYS A 128 -16.58 -10.71 -19.15
CA LYS A 128 -17.72 -10.28 -18.34
C LYS A 128 -17.34 -9.18 -17.35
N LEU A 129 -16.20 -9.32 -16.68
CA LEU A 129 -15.72 -8.30 -15.74
C LEU A 129 -15.31 -7.01 -16.43
N ALA A 130 -14.76 -7.06 -17.64
CA ALA A 130 -14.43 -5.87 -18.43
C ALA A 130 -15.67 -5.04 -18.82
N GLN A 131 -16.85 -5.66 -18.85
CA GLN A 131 -18.13 -4.99 -19.11
C GLN A 131 -18.74 -4.34 -17.86
N THR A 132 -18.24 -4.66 -16.68
CA THR A 132 -18.66 -4.01 -15.42
C THR A 132 -17.93 -2.67 -15.24
N GLU A 133 -18.55 -1.72 -14.53
CA GLU A 133 -18.01 -0.36 -14.29
C GLU A 133 -16.70 -0.30 -13.47
N ASP A 134 -16.05 -1.44 -13.21
CA ASP A 134 -14.77 -1.50 -12.51
C ASP A 134 -13.65 -0.91 -13.39
N ARG A 135 -13.31 0.35 -13.12
CA ARG A 135 -12.58 1.24 -14.04
C ARG A 135 -11.09 0.90 -14.27
N SER A 136 -10.58 -0.22 -13.76
CA SER A 136 -9.16 -0.57 -13.90
C SER A 136 -8.95 -1.99 -14.41
N ARG A 137 -8.55 -2.10 -15.69
CA ARG A 137 -8.11 -3.33 -16.37
C ARG A 137 -7.09 -4.15 -15.56
N ASN A 138 -6.17 -3.48 -14.86
CA ASN A 138 -5.15 -4.13 -14.05
C ASN A 138 -5.71 -4.73 -12.74
N SER A 139 -6.79 -4.16 -12.20
CA SER A 139 -7.48 -4.70 -11.02
C SER A 139 -8.17 -6.01 -11.36
N LEU A 140 -8.87 -6.04 -12.49
CA LEU A 140 -9.59 -7.22 -13.00
C LEU A 140 -8.63 -8.38 -13.29
N ILE A 141 -7.51 -8.10 -13.96
CA ILE A 141 -6.48 -9.10 -14.25
C ILE A 141 -5.92 -9.70 -12.95
N ARG A 142 -5.60 -8.87 -11.96
CA ARG A 142 -5.07 -9.36 -10.67
C ARG A 142 -6.07 -10.23 -9.92
N ARG A 143 -7.35 -9.87 -9.94
CA ARG A 143 -8.42 -10.63 -9.29
C ARG A 143 -8.53 -12.03 -9.88
N ILE A 144 -8.55 -12.13 -11.20
CA ILE A 144 -8.66 -13.41 -11.91
C ILE A 144 -7.40 -14.27 -11.74
N ILE A 145 -6.21 -13.67 -11.79
CA ILE A 145 -4.96 -14.41 -11.53
C ILE A 145 -4.96 -14.98 -10.11
N LYS A 146 -5.43 -14.21 -9.12
CA LYS A 146 -5.49 -14.68 -7.74
C LYS A 146 -6.44 -15.88 -7.59
N GLU A 147 -7.62 -15.81 -8.20
CA GLU A 147 -8.60 -16.91 -8.21
C GLU A 147 -8.03 -18.17 -8.88
N TYR A 148 -7.39 -18.03 -10.05
CA TYR A 148 -6.74 -19.14 -10.73
C TYR A 148 -5.66 -19.81 -9.87
N LEU A 149 -4.82 -19.04 -9.19
CA LEU A 149 -3.77 -19.57 -8.31
C LEU A 149 -4.34 -20.27 -7.06
N GLU A 150 -5.47 -19.80 -6.55
CA GLU A 150 -6.18 -20.45 -5.43
C GLU A 150 -6.79 -21.78 -5.87
N ASP A 151 -7.39 -21.83 -7.07
CA ASP A 151 -7.94 -23.07 -7.64
C ASP A 151 -6.84 -24.10 -7.92
N GLN A 152 -5.69 -23.70 -8.46
CA GLN A 152 -4.55 -24.61 -8.66
C GLN A 152 -4.05 -25.19 -7.32
N LYS A 153 -3.97 -24.38 -6.26
CA LYS A 153 -3.58 -24.86 -4.91
C LYS A 153 -4.59 -25.82 -4.28
N ASN A 154 -5.85 -25.75 -4.70
CA ASN A 154 -6.90 -26.65 -4.23
C ASN A 154 -6.99 -27.94 -5.07
N LEU A 155 -6.33 -28.00 -6.23
CA LEU A 155 -6.17 -29.20 -7.05
C LEU A 155 -4.98 -30.08 -6.60
N ASP A 156 -4.00 -29.49 -5.92
CA ASP A 156 -2.81 -30.17 -5.38
C ASP A 156 -3.02 -30.74 -3.94
N LYS A 157 -4.25 -30.77 -3.43
CA LYS A 157 -4.65 -31.36 -2.13
C LYS A 157 -5.60 -32.53 -2.33
#